data_AF-A0A7S2N3F1-F1
#
_entry.id   AF-A0A7S2N3F1-F1
#
_cell.length_a   1.000
_cell.length_b   1.000
_cell.length_c   1.000
_cell.angle_alpha   90.00
_cell.angle_beta   90.00
_cell.angle_gamma   90.00
#
_symmetry.space_group_name_H-M   'P 1'
#
loop_
_entity.id
_entity.type
_entity.pdbx_description
1 polymer ?
#
loop_
_entity_poly.entity_id
_entity_poly.type
_entity_poly.pdbx_seq_one_letter_code
_entity_poly.pdbx_strand_id
1 'polypeptide(L)'
;MKLMNKFILSFGLGVFFLSTSPFSSIVTEAACIVEPGDFEKGCHFFLSAPSCPSGYKRVKYGDCGCRWGVCTKSYYRCEGVPRCCGGWTGGSACDVPICEDGCNAGECVLPGICECPEGYDGKSCEIAPPPSVDELTVMTLNFACRDTFPFSGCDNCQTRFDLLRKAILGDADFEGLPDLDLVDVILAQELGTEKENFEQISSALKDRGFQYTTGDPAPTADDSICSDPLVFDSDDKDAGSSISGLNSGGLVTWSKFPIVGTHAQNWCAHTFPLPAGYLSTLLDVGNGRAIAVINLHAMPEYDLQIEAEDVRAYQFGELSGFAGELSNLFHDSNTPFSVILGGDFNEDIYSRNSLSANPGCGSITSDLVEQKFGSVGLHIRDACTSNKIGNPTWDPTRNDLAGRFSESGTHQVLDFLIQHSSSHAGNGPENVVSVLKSKTPWSGQFCEGYLDVPSSGTASALSDHNVVTATFQLPQGTSTSNMDDALATYKNAINSWINGNLVDNAACGQEGSGCGTDSDCCSKEHSWTSSGQYCNNLYQCQPCR
;
A
#
# COMPACT_ATOMS: atom_id res chain seq x y z
N MET A 1 15.33 35.08 14.43
CA MET A 1 16.03 34.89 13.14
C MET A 1 15.75 36.07 12.23
N LYS A 2 16.79 36.71 11.69
CA LYS A 2 16.70 37.78 10.68
C LYS A 2 17.81 37.52 9.68
N LEU A 3 17.49 36.89 8.56
CA LEU A 3 18.22 36.95 7.28
C LEU A 3 17.65 35.87 6.37
N MET A 4 16.74 36.25 5.48
CA MET A 4 16.74 35.77 4.10
C MET A 4 15.74 36.62 3.31
N ASN A 5 16.28 37.39 2.37
CA ASN A 5 15.51 38.19 1.45
C ASN A 5 16.30 38.21 0.14
N LYS A 6 15.59 37.98 -0.97
CA LYS A 6 16.00 37.91 -2.39
C LYS A 6 16.25 36.51 -2.94
N PHE A 7 15.29 36.01 -3.74
CA PHE A 7 15.44 35.86 -5.19
C PHE A 7 14.04 35.68 -5.83
N ILE A 8 13.65 36.59 -6.73
CA ILE A 8 12.49 36.50 -7.62
C ILE A 8 12.98 36.85 -9.03
N LEU A 9 12.51 36.09 -10.04
CA LEU A 9 12.43 36.33 -11.51
C LEU A 9 12.79 35.03 -12.24
N SER A 10 12.10 34.51 -13.25
CA SER A 10 11.04 35.08 -14.11
C SER A 10 10.33 33.96 -14.89
N PHE A 11 9.05 34.15 -15.19
CA PHE A 11 8.18 33.35 -16.07
C PHE A 11 8.55 33.47 -17.56
N GLY A 12 8.26 32.41 -18.34
CA GLY A 12 8.18 32.44 -19.80
C GLY A 12 7.08 31.53 -20.33
N LEU A 13 5.91 32.10 -20.66
CA LEU A 13 4.80 31.42 -21.36
C LEU A 13 5.11 31.27 -22.87
N GLY A 14 4.90 30.07 -23.40
CA GLY A 14 4.87 29.79 -24.85
C GLY A 14 3.49 29.28 -25.29
N VAL A 15 2.84 30.05 -26.15
CA VAL A 15 1.53 29.78 -26.78
C VAL A 15 1.73 29.00 -28.08
N PHE A 16 0.99 27.90 -28.29
CA PHE A 16 0.93 27.21 -29.58
C PHE A 16 -0.48 27.27 -30.20
N PHE A 17 -0.50 27.54 -31.50
CA PHE A 17 -1.66 27.79 -32.37
C PHE A 17 -2.40 26.49 -32.75
N LEU A 18 -3.74 26.55 -32.71
CA LEU A 18 -4.66 25.60 -33.34
C LEU A 18 -4.80 25.92 -34.85
N SER A 19 -4.66 24.90 -35.69
CA SER A 19 -4.93 24.93 -37.13
C SER A 19 -6.13 24.03 -37.43
N THR A 20 -7.21 24.63 -37.91
CA THR A 20 -8.38 23.94 -38.47
C THR A 20 -8.37 24.08 -40.00
N SER A 21 -8.72 23.02 -40.71
CA SER A 21 -9.41 23.16 -42.01
C SER A 21 -10.32 21.94 -42.30
N PRO A 22 -11.49 22.16 -42.95
CA PRO A 22 -12.52 21.14 -43.23
C PRO A 22 -12.58 20.76 -44.72
N PHE A 23 -13.21 19.65 -45.11
CA PHE A 23 -13.93 19.41 -46.40
C PHE A 23 -14.56 17.99 -46.33
N SER A 24 -15.88 17.85 -46.22
CA SER A 24 -16.93 17.77 -47.27
C SER A 24 -16.99 16.47 -48.09
N SER A 25 -18.18 15.87 -48.04
CA SER A 25 -18.73 14.71 -48.74
C SER A 25 -18.93 14.88 -50.26
N ILE A 26 -18.72 13.81 -51.04
CA ILE A 26 -19.43 13.53 -52.31
C ILE A 26 -19.66 12.02 -52.46
N VAL A 27 -20.88 11.66 -52.86
CA VAL A 27 -21.40 10.34 -53.23
C VAL A 27 -21.11 10.07 -54.71
N THR A 28 -20.66 8.88 -55.07
CA THR A 28 -20.82 8.31 -56.42
C THR A 28 -21.02 6.80 -56.36
N GLU A 29 -22.08 6.34 -57.04
CA GLU A 29 -22.39 4.94 -57.35
C GLU A 29 -21.24 4.28 -58.12
N ALA A 30 -20.92 3.04 -57.77
CA ALA A 30 -20.01 2.18 -58.54
C ALA A 30 -20.74 0.89 -58.95
N ALA A 31 -20.85 0.71 -60.27
CA ALA A 31 -21.19 -0.54 -60.92
C ALA A 31 -19.95 -1.44 -60.98
N CYS A 32 -20.07 -2.72 -60.66
CA CYS A 32 -18.98 -3.69 -60.76
C CYS A 32 -18.85 -4.24 -62.19
N ILE A 33 -17.66 -4.10 -62.75
CA ILE A 33 -17.12 -4.86 -63.89
C ILE A 33 -16.59 -6.19 -63.33
N VAL A 34 -16.85 -7.32 -63.99
CA VAL A 34 -16.33 -8.64 -63.63
C VAL A 34 -15.37 -9.11 -64.72
N GLU A 35 -14.13 -9.44 -64.36
CA GLU A 35 -13.17 -10.15 -65.21
C GLU A 35 -13.33 -11.68 -65.10
N PRO A 36 -12.97 -12.47 -66.13
CA PRO A 36 -13.17 -13.92 -66.12
C PRO A 36 -12.01 -14.62 -65.39
N GLY A 37 -12.24 -15.06 -64.15
CA GLY A 37 -11.25 -15.83 -63.39
C GLY A 37 -11.70 -16.39 -62.02
N ASP A 38 -12.70 -15.81 -61.36
CA ASP A 38 -13.13 -16.20 -60.01
C ASP A 38 -14.30 -17.20 -59.98
N PHE A 39 -14.10 -18.42 -60.49
CA PHE A 39 -15.13 -19.46 -60.45
C PHE A 39 -15.27 -20.19 -59.09
N GLU A 40 -14.39 -19.95 -58.11
CA GLU A 40 -14.39 -20.73 -56.85
C GLU A 40 -14.81 -19.97 -55.58
N LYS A 41 -15.18 -18.69 -55.66
CA LYS A 41 -15.69 -17.94 -54.49
C LYS A 41 -16.83 -17.01 -54.90
N GLY A 42 -17.98 -17.57 -55.26
CA GLY A 42 -19.08 -16.81 -55.85
C GLY A 42 -20.48 -17.17 -55.35
N CYS A 43 -21.00 -16.33 -54.46
CA CYS A 43 -22.40 -16.22 -54.10
C CYS A 43 -23.26 -15.75 -55.30
N HIS A 44 -24.00 -16.62 -56.00
CA HIS A 44 -24.93 -16.18 -57.06
C HIS A 44 -26.32 -15.83 -56.50
N PHE A 45 -26.85 -14.65 -56.87
CA PHE A 45 -28.25 -14.28 -56.69
C PHE A 45 -29.02 -14.50 -58.00
N PHE A 46 -30.05 -15.34 -57.97
CA PHE A 46 -30.95 -15.55 -59.10
C PHE A 46 -32.30 -14.90 -58.81
N LEU A 47 -32.78 -14.06 -59.72
CA LEU A 47 -34.08 -13.38 -59.61
C LEU A 47 -35.29 -14.26 -60.01
N SER A 48 -35.06 -15.50 -60.44
CA SER A 48 -36.13 -16.49 -60.67
C SER A 48 -35.60 -17.92 -60.59
N ALA A 49 -36.44 -18.82 -60.08
CA ALA A 49 -36.06 -20.13 -59.54
C ALA A 49 -35.47 -21.15 -60.55
N PRO A 50 -34.31 -21.75 -60.22
CA PRO A 50 -33.98 -23.11 -60.61
C PRO A 50 -33.92 -24.05 -59.39
N SER A 51 -34.14 -25.34 -59.62
CA SER A 51 -33.92 -26.44 -58.67
C SER A 51 -32.42 -26.64 -58.38
N CYS A 52 -32.05 -26.98 -57.13
CA CYS A 52 -30.67 -27.29 -56.77
C CYS A 52 -30.14 -28.55 -57.53
N PRO A 53 -28.84 -28.61 -57.87
CA PRO A 53 -28.22 -29.82 -58.45
C PRO A 53 -28.37 -31.06 -57.55
N SER A 54 -28.36 -32.25 -58.14
CA SER A 54 -28.41 -33.53 -57.42
C SER A 54 -27.31 -33.61 -56.35
N GLY A 55 -27.68 -33.87 -55.09
CA GLY A 55 -26.78 -33.89 -53.93
C GLY A 55 -26.80 -32.61 -53.08
N TYR A 56 -27.45 -31.52 -53.54
CA TYR A 56 -27.54 -30.26 -52.80
C TYR A 56 -28.97 -29.99 -52.32
N LYS A 57 -29.13 -29.62 -51.04
CA LYS A 57 -30.41 -29.15 -50.49
C LYS A 57 -30.48 -27.63 -50.52
N ARG A 58 -31.70 -27.10 -50.70
CA ARG A 58 -32.01 -25.67 -50.72
C ARG A 58 -32.00 -25.14 -49.27
N VAL A 59 -31.11 -24.21 -48.93
CA VAL A 59 -30.90 -23.65 -47.58
C VAL A 59 -31.10 -22.13 -47.59
N LYS A 60 -31.43 -21.57 -46.43
CA LYS A 60 -32.05 -20.26 -46.22
C LYS A 60 -30.99 -19.16 -45.85
N TYR A 61 -30.95 -17.97 -46.46
CA TYR A 61 -30.00 -16.86 -46.22
C TYR A 61 -30.63 -15.47 -46.47
N GLY A 62 -30.48 -14.57 -45.50
CA GLY A 62 -30.90 -13.16 -45.51
C GLY A 62 -30.95 -12.67 -44.06
N ASP A 63 -30.08 -11.71 -43.72
CA ASP A 63 -29.76 -11.15 -42.39
C ASP A 63 -29.99 -12.11 -41.23
N CYS A 64 -28.93 -12.84 -40.87
CA CYS A 64 -28.96 -13.75 -39.74
C CYS A 64 -29.19 -12.98 -38.44
N GLY A 65 -30.47 -12.83 -38.08
CA GLY A 65 -30.87 -12.85 -36.68
C GLY A 65 -30.49 -14.22 -36.13
N CYS A 66 -29.25 -14.36 -35.67
CA CYS A 66 -28.78 -15.58 -35.01
C CYS A 66 -29.52 -15.66 -33.68
N ARG A 67 -30.28 -16.73 -33.50
CA ARG A 67 -30.88 -17.08 -32.21
C ARG A 67 -30.33 -18.45 -31.87
N TRP A 68 -29.48 -18.55 -30.85
CA TRP A 68 -28.80 -19.80 -30.44
C TRP A 68 -27.94 -20.42 -31.56
N GLY A 69 -27.13 -19.61 -32.24
CA GLY A 69 -26.20 -20.07 -33.29
C GLY A 69 -26.85 -20.51 -34.63
N VAL A 70 -28.19 -20.48 -34.74
CA VAL A 70 -28.93 -20.86 -35.96
C VAL A 70 -29.61 -19.65 -36.61
N CYS A 71 -29.49 -19.49 -37.95
CA CYS A 71 -30.12 -18.40 -38.71
C CYS A 71 -31.64 -18.65 -38.90
N THR A 72 -32.49 -17.66 -38.60
CA THR A 72 -33.96 -17.83 -38.56
C THR A 72 -34.77 -17.19 -39.71
N LYS A 73 -34.20 -16.40 -40.64
CA LYS A 73 -34.92 -15.71 -41.77
C LYS A 73 -34.47 -16.10 -43.20
N SER A 74 -35.25 -15.72 -44.24
CA SER A 74 -35.65 -16.55 -45.43
C SER A 74 -35.32 -16.12 -46.87
N TYR A 75 -34.22 -16.60 -47.51
CA TYR A 75 -34.10 -16.75 -49.00
C TYR A 75 -33.12 -17.88 -49.42
N TYR A 76 -33.10 -18.39 -50.64
CA TYR A 76 -32.56 -19.73 -50.93
C TYR A 76 -31.14 -19.77 -51.58
N ARG A 77 -30.23 -20.65 -51.09
CA ARG A 77 -28.95 -21.09 -51.71
C ARG A 77 -28.76 -22.60 -51.58
N CYS A 78 -28.05 -23.23 -52.52
CA CYS A 78 -27.62 -24.63 -52.45
C CYS A 78 -26.19 -24.74 -51.85
N GLU A 79 -26.01 -25.26 -50.62
CA GLU A 79 -24.68 -25.55 -50.01
C GLU A 79 -24.69 -26.91 -49.28
N GLY A 80 -23.52 -27.56 -49.20
CA GLY A 80 -23.34 -28.96 -48.79
C GLY A 80 -23.12 -29.24 -47.29
N VAL A 81 -23.05 -28.23 -46.41
CA VAL A 81 -22.95 -28.41 -44.95
C VAL A 81 -23.55 -27.16 -44.28
N PRO A 82 -24.31 -27.25 -43.17
CA PRO A 82 -24.71 -26.06 -42.42
C PRO A 82 -23.47 -25.31 -41.94
N ARG A 83 -23.25 -24.09 -42.42
CA ARG A 83 -22.25 -23.20 -41.82
C ARG A 83 -22.90 -22.50 -40.65
N CYS A 84 -22.38 -22.75 -39.45
CA CYS A 84 -22.78 -22.03 -38.25
C CYS A 84 -22.54 -20.52 -38.41
N CYS A 85 -23.27 -19.71 -37.65
CA CYS A 85 -22.95 -18.29 -37.52
C CYS A 85 -21.47 -18.14 -37.07
N GLY A 86 -20.80 -17.07 -37.47
CA GLY A 86 -19.43 -16.78 -37.02
C GLY A 86 -19.33 -16.88 -35.51
N GLY A 87 -18.33 -17.61 -35.01
CA GLY A 87 -18.14 -17.85 -33.58
C GLY A 87 -18.96 -19.00 -32.98
N TRP A 88 -19.63 -19.85 -33.78
CA TRP A 88 -20.35 -21.04 -33.29
C TRP A 88 -19.91 -22.32 -34.01
N THR A 89 -20.01 -23.46 -33.33
CA THR A 89 -19.74 -24.84 -33.79
C THR A 89 -20.77 -25.81 -33.20
N GLY A 90 -20.60 -27.12 -33.37
CA GLY A 90 -21.57 -28.15 -32.90
C GLY A 90 -22.31 -28.88 -34.03
N GLY A 91 -21.70 -29.02 -35.20
CA GLY A 91 -22.26 -29.76 -36.32
C GLY A 91 -23.50 -29.07 -36.92
N SER A 92 -24.62 -29.80 -37.07
CA SER A 92 -25.84 -29.24 -37.66
C SER A 92 -26.65 -28.34 -36.72
N ALA A 93 -26.37 -28.39 -35.41
CA ALA A 93 -27.10 -27.64 -34.39
C ALA A 93 -26.50 -26.26 -34.12
N CYS A 94 -25.19 -26.08 -34.35
CA CYS A 94 -24.49 -24.81 -34.15
C CYS A 94 -24.66 -24.22 -32.74
N ASP A 95 -24.73 -25.08 -31.73
CA ASP A 95 -25.10 -24.79 -30.35
C ASP A 95 -23.89 -24.64 -29.39
N VAL A 96 -22.66 -24.83 -29.89
CA VAL A 96 -21.44 -24.67 -29.11
C VAL A 96 -20.77 -23.35 -29.49
N PRO A 97 -20.67 -22.35 -28.61
CA PRO A 97 -19.95 -21.11 -28.92
C PRO A 97 -18.44 -21.36 -29.01
N ILE A 98 -17.75 -20.51 -29.76
CA ILE A 98 -16.30 -20.52 -29.94
C ILE A 98 -15.73 -19.32 -29.20
N CYS A 99 -14.85 -19.58 -28.24
CA CYS A 99 -14.01 -18.58 -27.60
C CYS A 99 -12.60 -18.78 -28.17
N GLU A 100 -12.16 -17.89 -29.07
CA GLU A 100 -10.90 -18.05 -29.83
C GLU A 100 -9.68 -18.17 -28.93
N ASP A 101 -9.67 -17.44 -27.81
CA ASP A 101 -8.62 -17.45 -26.81
C ASP A 101 -8.79 -18.60 -25.77
N GLY A 102 -9.89 -19.36 -25.86
CA GLY A 102 -10.32 -20.32 -24.85
C GLY A 102 -10.99 -19.67 -23.63
N CYS A 103 -11.49 -20.50 -22.72
CA CYS A 103 -11.96 -20.11 -21.39
C CYS A 103 -11.23 -21.00 -20.38
N ASN A 104 -10.09 -20.56 -19.85
CA ASN A 104 -9.15 -21.37 -19.08
C ASN A 104 -9.83 -22.22 -18.01
N ALA A 105 -10.30 -21.58 -16.93
CA ALA A 105 -11.06 -22.24 -15.86
C ALA A 105 -12.58 -22.16 -16.06
N GLY A 106 -13.05 -21.45 -17.10
CA GLY A 106 -14.46 -21.17 -17.33
C GLY A 106 -15.10 -21.94 -18.47
N GLU A 107 -16.37 -21.65 -18.72
CA GLU A 107 -17.12 -22.20 -19.84
C GLU A 107 -17.41 -21.13 -20.89
N CYS A 108 -17.24 -21.48 -22.17
CA CYS A 108 -17.63 -20.57 -23.25
C CYS A 108 -19.16 -20.58 -23.37
N VAL A 109 -19.81 -19.48 -23.00
CA VAL A 109 -21.28 -19.38 -23.01
C VAL A 109 -21.82 -18.64 -24.22
N LEU A 110 -20.98 -17.78 -24.82
CA LEU A 110 -21.24 -17.07 -26.07
C LEU A 110 -19.92 -16.88 -26.84
N PRO A 111 -19.97 -16.60 -28.16
CA PRO A 111 -18.75 -16.40 -28.93
C PRO A 111 -17.86 -15.30 -28.33
N GLY A 112 -16.64 -15.67 -27.95
CA GLY A 112 -15.69 -14.77 -27.30
C GLY A 112 -16.06 -14.30 -25.88
N ILE A 113 -17.05 -14.91 -25.22
CA ILE A 113 -17.47 -14.59 -23.85
C ILE A 113 -17.44 -15.86 -23.00
N CYS A 114 -16.62 -15.82 -21.96
CA CYS A 114 -16.52 -16.87 -20.96
C CYS A 114 -17.40 -16.55 -19.74
N GLU A 115 -18.04 -17.59 -19.19
CA GLU A 115 -18.57 -17.58 -17.83
C GLU A 115 -17.50 -18.16 -16.91
N CYS A 116 -16.95 -17.32 -16.04
CA CYS A 116 -15.90 -17.72 -15.12
C CYS A 116 -16.51 -18.33 -13.85
N PRO A 117 -15.91 -19.41 -13.31
CA PRO A 117 -16.30 -19.90 -12.00
C PRO A 117 -16.01 -18.86 -10.92
N GLU A 118 -16.65 -19.01 -9.77
CA GLU A 118 -16.49 -18.08 -8.64
C GLU A 118 -15.01 -17.84 -8.30
N GLY A 119 -14.64 -16.56 -8.21
CA GLY A 119 -13.29 -16.10 -7.92
C GLY A 119 -12.35 -15.97 -9.13
N TYR A 120 -12.71 -16.50 -10.30
CA TYR A 120 -11.94 -16.28 -11.53
C TYR A 120 -12.43 -15.07 -12.30
N ASP A 121 -11.50 -14.33 -12.91
CA ASP A 121 -11.77 -13.12 -13.71
C ASP A 121 -10.91 -13.10 -14.98
N GLY A 122 -11.09 -12.07 -15.81
CA GLY A 122 -10.44 -11.91 -17.10
C GLY A 122 -11.31 -12.38 -18.25
N LYS A 123 -10.93 -11.98 -19.47
CA LYS A 123 -11.72 -12.25 -20.68
C LYS A 123 -11.87 -13.75 -20.95
N SER A 124 -10.86 -14.53 -20.57
CA SER A 124 -10.77 -15.98 -20.72
C SER A 124 -10.67 -16.70 -19.37
N CYS A 125 -11.08 -16.08 -18.26
CA CYS A 125 -10.94 -16.64 -16.90
C CYS A 125 -9.50 -17.03 -16.55
N GLU A 126 -8.53 -16.25 -17.03
CA GLU A 126 -7.09 -16.44 -16.82
C GLU A 126 -6.60 -15.91 -15.47
N ILE A 127 -7.38 -15.06 -14.82
CA ILE A 127 -7.06 -14.49 -13.50
C ILE A 127 -7.68 -15.40 -12.46
N ALA A 128 -6.85 -16.17 -11.77
CA ALA A 128 -7.30 -17.02 -10.66
C ALA A 128 -7.64 -16.18 -9.42
N PRO A 129 -8.52 -16.67 -8.54
CA PRO A 129 -8.73 -16.03 -7.25
C PRO A 129 -7.42 -15.98 -6.46
N PRO A 130 -7.24 -14.98 -5.58
CA PRO A 130 -6.11 -14.94 -4.67
C PRO A 130 -6.02 -16.24 -3.87
N PRO A 131 -4.82 -16.81 -3.68
CA PRO A 131 -4.67 -17.98 -2.84
C PRO A 131 -5.14 -17.64 -1.42
N SER A 132 -6.06 -18.42 -0.88
CA SER A 132 -6.42 -18.28 0.53
C SER A 132 -5.28 -18.82 1.40
N VAL A 133 -4.73 -17.96 2.25
CA VAL A 133 -3.71 -18.33 3.24
C VAL A 133 -4.28 -18.31 4.66
N ASP A 134 -3.86 -19.21 5.54
CA ASP A 134 -4.25 -19.20 6.96
C ASP A 134 -3.35 -18.29 7.80
N GLU A 135 -2.20 -17.91 7.25
CA GLU A 135 -1.20 -17.04 7.88
C GLU A 135 -0.81 -15.92 6.92
N LEU A 136 -0.42 -14.77 7.45
CA LEU A 136 0.14 -13.67 6.69
C LEU A 136 1.50 -13.29 7.26
N THR A 137 2.56 -13.33 6.45
CA THR A 137 3.87 -12.85 6.87
C THR A 137 4.09 -11.43 6.38
N VAL A 138 4.24 -10.50 7.33
CA VAL A 138 4.49 -9.10 7.05
C VAL A 138 5.95 -8.79 7.35
N MET A 139 6.56 -7.96 6.51
CA MET A 139 7.87 -7.36 6.69
C MET A 139 7.72 -5.85 6.83
N THR A 140 8.46 -5.22 7.73
CA THR A 140 8.64 -3.76 7.75
C THR A 140 10.11 -3.39 7.61
N LEU A 141 10.37 -2.31 6.87
CA LEU A 141 11.71 -1.79 6.63
C LEU A 141 11.65 -0.26 6.46
N ASN A 142 12.27 0.46 7.39
CA ASN A 142 12.64 1.85 7.20
C ASN A 142 13.84 1.92 6.22
N PHE A 143 13.68 2.59 5.08
CA PHE A 143 14.71 2.71 4.05
C PHE A 143 15.76 3.77 4.38
N ALA A 144 15.46 4.68 5.31
CA ALA A 144 16.34 5.74 5.81
C ALA A 144 17.18 6.41 4.73
N CYS A 145 16.54 6.78 3.63
CA CYS A 145 17.18 7.42 2.51
C CYS A 145 16.49 8.74 2.26
N ARG A 146 17.25 9.81 2.43
CA ARG A 146 16.80 11.18 2.22
C ARG A 146 17.63 11.75 1.08
N ASP A 147 17.19 11.55 -0.16
CA ASP A 147 17.88 12.16 -1.32
C ASP A 147 17.40 13.58 -1.57
N THR A 148 17.34 14.36 -0.50
CA THR A 148 16.78 15.70 -0.54
C THR A 148 17.67 16.68 0.18
N PHE A 149 17.56 17.96 -0.17
CA PHE A 149 18.38 18.98 0.45
C PHE A 149 18.11 19.04 1.97
N PRO A 150 19.14 19.26 2.82
CA PRO A 150 20.56 19.39 2.50
C PRO A 150 21.33 18.05 2.40
N PHE A 151 20.67 16.90 2.58
CA PHE A 151 21.29 15.58 2.62
C PHE A 151 21.57 14.93 1.25
N SER A 152 21.13 15.56 0.15
CA SER A 152 21.37 15.05 -1.20
C SER A 152 22.87 14.84 -1.46
N GLY A 153 23.21 13.63 -1.93
CA GLY A 153 24.58 13.18 -2.16
C GLY A 153 25.33 12.64 -0.92
N CYS A 154 24.70 12.64 0.26
CA CYS A 154 25.30 12.23 1.53
C CYS A 154 24.70 10.97 2.16
N ASP A 155 23.47 10.61 1.82
CA ASP A 155 22.88 9.35 2.31
C ASP A 155 23.16 8.16 1.36
N ASN A 156 23.86 8.42 0.25
CA ASN A 156 24.17 7.47 -0.82
C ASN A 156 22.92 6.73 -1.32
N CYS A 157 21.79 7.42 -1.38
CA CYS A 157 20.49 6.87 -1.75
C CYS A 157 20.54 6.02 -3.01
N GLN A 158 21.05 6.56 -4.13
CA GLN A 158 21.17 5.78 -5.37
C GLN A 158 21.98 4.49 -5.18
N THR A 159 23.16 4.57 -4.54
CA THR A 159 24.01 3.40 -4.28
C THR A 159 23.28 2.36 -3.44
N ARG A 160 22.61 2.79 -2.37
CA ARG A 160 21.87 1.90 -1.48
C ARG A 160 20.68 1.26 -2.18
N PHE A 161 19.93 2.01 -2.99
CA PHE A 161 18.82 1.48 -3.78
C PHE A 161 19.29 0.47 -4.84
N ASP A 162 20.42 0.72 -5.50
CA ASP A 162 21.00 -0.25 -6.44
C ASP A 162 21.42 -1.56 -5.74
N LEU A 163 21.94 -1.46 -4.52
CA LEU A 163 22.29 -2.61 -3.68
C LEU A 163 21.05 -3.33 -3.14
N LEU A 164 20.04 -2.60 -2.67
CA LEU A 164 18.76 -3.13 -2.21
C LEU A 164 18.05 -3.88 -3.34
N ARG A 165 18.04 -3.32 -4.56
CA ARG A 165 17.51 -3.99 -5.75
C ARG A 165 18.17 -5.35 -5.98
N LYS A 166 19.50 -5.42 -5.88
CA LYS A 166 20.24 -6.70 -6.01
C LYS A 166 19.90 -7.67 -4.89
N ALA A 167 19.82 -7.19 -3.65
CA ALA A 167 19.43 -8.02 -2.51
C ALA A 167 18.02 -8.61 -2.69
N ILE A 168 17.05 -7.80 -3.13
CA ILE A 168 15.67 -8.24 -3.43
C ILE A 168 15.64 -9.30 -4.52
N LEU A 169 16.47 -9.14 -5.56
CA LEU A 169 16.62 -10.12 -6.65
C LEU A 169 17.36 -11.41 -6.22
N GLY A 170 17.75 -11.54 -4.95
CA GLY A 170 18.37 -12.74 -4.39
C GLY A 170 19.86 -12.87 -4.70
N ASP A 171 20.56 -11.76 -4.92
CA ASP A 171 22.02 -11.78 -5.09
C ASP A 171 22.71 -12.33 -3.84
N ALA A 172 23.62 -13.30 -4.03
CA ALA A 172 24.29 -14.02 -2.96
C ALA A 172 25.30 -13.16 -2.18
N ASP A 173 25.63 -11.96 -2.66
CA ASP A 173 26.51 -11.01 -1.97
C ASP A 173 25.83 -10.26 -0.81
N PHE A 174 24.55 -10.56 -0.53
CA PHE A 174 23.79 -9.95 0.56
C PHE A 174 23.39 -10.99 1.60
N GLU A 175 23.11 -10.52 2.81
CA GLU A 175 22.59 -11.31 3.92
C GLU A 175 21.65 -10.48 4.78
N GLY A 176 20.81 -11.16 5.57
CA GLY A 176 19.86 -10.54 6.47
C GLY A 176 18.61 -9.96 5.82
N LEU A 177 18.43 -10.10 4.50
CA LEU A 177 17.09 -10.01 3.91
C LEU A 177 16.33 -11.31 4.23
N PRO A 178 15.10 -11.25 4.76
CA PRO A 178 14.27 -12.45 4.90
C PRO A 178 14.02 -13.08 3.53
N ASP A 179 13.67 -14.37 3.53
CA ASP A 179 13.25 -15.04 2.30
C ASP A 179 11.94 -14.40 1.80
N LEU A 180 12.05 -13.58 0.76
CA LEU A 180 10.93 -12.85 0.20
C LEU A 180 9.88 -13.77 -0.43
N ASP A 181 10.17 -15.06 -0.67
CA ASP A 181 9.15 -16.02 -1.10
C ASP A 181 8.16 -16.33 0.03
N LEU A 182 8.59 -16.18 1.29
CA LEU A 182 7.78 -16.37 2.49
C LEU A 182 7.12 -15.08 3.00
N VAL A 183 7.52 -13.91 2.49
CA VAL A 183 6.92 -12.61 2.87
C VAL A 183 5.75 -12.30 1.95
N ASP A 184 4.61 -11.90 2.51
CA ASP A 184 3.40 -11.58 1.77
C ASP A 184 3.20 -10.09 1.54
N VAL A 185 3.57 -9.29 2.55
CA VAL A 185 3.36 -7.84 2.59
C VAL A 185 4.63 -7.16 3.08
N ILE A 186 5.02 -6.07 2.42
CA ILE A 186 6.14 -5.21 2.82
C ILE A 186 5.59 -3.82 3.12
N LEU A 187 5.89 -3.32 4.32
CA LEU A 187 5.62 -1.96 4.77
C LEU A 187 6.94 -1.19 4.75
N ALA A 188 7.04 -0.16 3.93
CA ALA A 188 8.23 0.68 3.86
C ALA A 188 8.01 2.06 4.44
N GLN A 189 9.02 2.56 5.12
CA GLN A 189 9.08 3.91 5.69
C GLN A 189 10.30 4.64 5.14
N GLU A 190 10.29 5.97 5.26
CA GLU A 190 11.34 6.87 4.75
C GLU A 190 11.76 6.59 3.30
N LEU A 191 10.78 6.25 2.46
CA LEU A 191 10.98 6.12 1.02
C LEU A 191 10.95 7.49 0.34
N GLY A 192 11.75 8.42 0.86
CA GLY A 192 11.89 9.78 0.36
C GLY A 192 12.91 9.87 -0.78
N THR A 193 12.54 9.37 -1.96
CA THR A 193 13.47 9.20 -3.07
C THR A 193 12.89 9.67 -4.40
N GLU A 194 13.78 9.86 -5.38
CA GLU A 194 13.40 10.13 -6.76
C GLU A 194 12.59 8.98 -7.37
N LYS A 195 11.72 9.31 -8.33
CA LYS A 195 10.79 8.36 -8.94
C LYS A 195 11.48 7.11 -9.51
N GLU A 196 12.65 7.28 -10.13
CA GLU A 196 13.43 6.19 -10.71
C GLU A 196 13.88 5.17 -9.66
N ASN A 197 14.21 5.64 -8.45
CA ASN A 197 14.60 4.79 -7.34
C ASN A 197 13.41 3.97 -6.80
N PHE A 198 12.25 4.61 -6.69
CA PHE A 198 11.00 3.92 -6.36
C PHE A 198 10.65 2.85 -7.41
N GLU A 199 10.71 3.19 -8.70
CA GLU A 199 10.39 2.29 -9.80
C GLU A 199 11.31 1.06 -9.83
N GLN A 200 12.61 1.23 -9.57
CA GLN A 200 13.52 0.10 -9.58
C GLN A 200 13.30 -0.90 -8.44
N ILE A 201 12.95 -0.42 -7.24
CA ILE A 201 12.61 -1.28 -6.11
C ILE A 201 11.28 -1.98 -6.38
N SER A 202 10.27 -1.23 -6.83
CA SER A 202 8.97 -1.78 -7.20
C SER A 202 9.09 -2.84 -8.30
N SER A 203 9.94 -2.63 -9.32
CA SER A 203 10.20 -3.62 -10.35
C SER A 203 10.86 -4.88 -9.80
N ALA A 204 11.85 -4.76 -8.92
CA ALA A 204 12.51 -5.92 -8.32
C ALA A 204 11.56 -6.70 -7.39
N LEU A 205 10.71 -6.01 -6.62
CA LEU A 205 9.68 -6.64 -5.79
C LEU A 205 8.61 -7.34 -6.65
N LYS A 206 8.24 -6.76 -7.79
CA LYS A 206 7.33 -7.41 -8.75
C LYS A 206 7.88 -8.73 -9.27
N ASP A 207 9.19 -8.80 -9.52
CA ASP A 207 9.87 -10.05 -9.91
C ASP A 207 9.87 -11.10 -8.78
N ARG A 208 9.66 -10.67 -7.52
CA ARG A 208 9.47 -11.52 -6.33
C ARG A 208 8.00 -11.80 -6.00
N GLY A 209 7.08 -11.44 -6.90
CA GLY A 209 5.65 -11.76 -6.78
C GLY A 209 4.79 -10.68 -6.11
N PHE A 210 5.37 -9.56 -5.65
CA PHE A 210 4.60 -8.44 -5.11
C PHE A 210 3.95 -7.64 -6.25
N GLN A 211 2.80 -8.12 -6.73
CA GLN A 211 2.11 -7.54 -7.89
C GLN A 211 1.32 -6.27 -7.56
N TYR A 212 1.04 -6.03 -6.28
CA TYR A 212 0.18 -4.93 -5.83
C TYR A 212 0.99 -3.93 -5.01
N THR A 213 0.71 -2.64 -5.22
CA THR A 213 1.34 -1.53 -4.52
C THR A 213 0.33 -0.42 -4.28
N THR A 214 0.52 0.34 -3.20
CA THR A 214 -0.26 1.56 -2.92
C THR A 214 0.08 2.71 -3.86
N GLY A 215 1.13 2.57 -4.69
CA GLY A 215 1.57 3.59 -5.63
C GLY A 215 2.65 4.49 -5.04
N ASP A 216 2.61 5.78 -5.41
CA ASP A 216 3.58 6.77 -4.95
C ASP A 216 3.56 6.88 -3.41
N PRO A 217 4.70 7.24 -2.78
CA PRO A 217 4.77 7.31 -1.32
C PRO A 217 3.78 8.32 -0.71
N ALA A 218 3.22 7.95 0.44
CA ALA A 218 2.17 8.69 1.14
C ALA A 218 2.52 8.85 2.64
N PRO A 219 1.75 9.62 3.45
CA PRO A 219 0.81 10.66 3.01
C PRO A 219 1.54 11.80 2.30
N THR A 220 0.81 12.68 1.63
CA THR A 220 1.26 13.90 0.97
C THR A 220 0.60 15.13 1.63
N ALA A 221 1.04 16.33 1.26
CA ALA A 221 0.42 17.56 1.77
C ALA A 221 -1.05 17.73 1.38
N ASP A 222 -1.50 17.04 0.31
CA ASP A 222 -2.88 17.08 -0.18
C ASP A 222 -3.83 16.15 0.60
N ASP A 223 -3.29 15.27 1.45
CA ASP A 223 -4.11 14.42 2.33
C ASP A 223 -4.68 15.28 3.46
N SER A 224 -5.88 15.81 3.21
CA SER A 224 -6.40 17.09 3.73
C SER A 224 -6.86 17.12 5.19
N ILE A 225 -6.57 16.11 5.99
CA ILE A 225 -6.96 16.08 7.40
C ILE A 225 -5.70 16.21 8.20
N CYS A 226 -5.72 17.14 9.15
CA CYS A 226 -4.57 17.38 10.03
C CYS A 226 -3.31 17.87 9.31
N SER A 227 -3.49 18.62 8.20
CA SER A 227 -2.37 19.21 7.48
C SER A 227 -1.64 20.32 8.25
N ASP A 228 -2.25 20.84 9.32
CA ASP A 228 -1.73 21.98 10.08
C ASP A 228 -1.10 21.48 11.39
N PRO A 229 0.24 21.51 11.52
CA PRO A 229 0.93 21.03 12.72
C PRO A 229 0.58 21.90 13.93
N LEU A 230 0.53 21.27 15.12
CA LEU A 230 0.24 21.95 16.40
C LEU A 230 1.20 23.11 16.74
N VAL A 231 2.39 23.17 16.12
CA VAL A 231 3.50 24.03 16.59
C VAL A 231 4.01 25.03 15.55
N PHE A 232 3.76 24.81 14.25
CA PHE A 232 4.30 25.68 13.19
C PHE A 232 3.21 26.52 12.55
N ASP A 233 3.52 27.79 12.28
CA ASP A 233 2.70 28.55 11.35
C ASP A 233 2.87 28.00 9.92
N SER A 234 1.97 28.40 9.01
CA SER A 234 1.99 27.92 7.63
C SER A 234 3.29 28.25 6.88
N ASP A 235 3.99 29.32 7.28
CA ASP A 235 5.20 29.78 6.60
C ASP A 235 6.41 28.89 6.95
N ASP A 236 6.51 28.42 8.19
CA ASP A 236 7.54 27.47 8.63
C ASP A 236 7.34 26.09 8.01
N LYS A 237 6.08 25.67 7.77
CA LYS A 237 5.74 24.43 7.05
C LYS A 237 6.23 24.49 5.60
N ASP A 238 5.87 25.54 4.87
CA ASP A 238 6.28 25.69 3.47
C ASP A 238 7.80 25.79 3.35
N ALA A 239 8.47 26.46 4.30
CA ALA A 239 9.91 26.52 4.38
C ALA A 239 10.53 25.13 4.64
N GLY A 240 10.02 24.38 5.62
CA GLY A 240 10.60 23.08 5.94
C GLY A 240 10.28 22.00 4.89
N SER A 241 9.10 21.99 4.28
CA SER A 241 8.76 21.15 3.13
C SER A 241 9.65 21.47 1.92
N SER A 242 9.85 22.76 1.60
CA SER A 242 10.71 23.15 0.49
C SER A 242 12.19 22.87 0.73
N ILE A 243 12.65 22.92 1.99
CA ILE A 243 14.01 22.54 2.37
C ILE A 243 14.19 21.04 2.21
N SER A 244 13.32 20.26 2.84
CA SER A 244 13.44 18.82 2.92
C SER A 244 13.09 18.09 1.63
N GLY A 245 12.55 18.77 0.61
CA GLY A 245 12.39 18.26 -0.75
C GLY A 245 11.46 17.05 -0.92
N LEU A 246 10.86 16.56 0.16
CA LEU A 246 9.94 15.43 0.13
C LEU A 246 8.51 15.95 0.05
N ASN A 247 7.76 15.48 -0.94
CA ASN A 247 6.33 15.81 -1.06
C ASN A 247 5.44 14.79 -0.34
N SER A 248 6.05 13.86 0.41
CA SER A 248 5.37 12.74 1.05
C SER A 248 6.09 12.24 2.32
N GLY A 249 5.36 11.51 3.17
CA GLY A 249 5.90 10.82 4.35
C GLY A 249 6.65 9.52 4.06
N GLY A 250 6.79 9.14 2.79
CA GLY A 250 7.65 8.03 2.40
C GLY A 250 7.08 6.64 2.73
N LEU A 251 5.77 6.52 2.94
CA LEU A 251 5.11 5.25 3.24
C LEU A 251 4.61 4.57 1.98
N VAL A 252 4.95 3.29 1.82
CA VAL A 252 4.45 2.43 0.72
C VAL A 252 4.14 1.04 1.27
N THR A 253 3.06 0.44 0.78
CA THR A 253 2.78 -0.98 0.98
C THR A 253 2.93 -1.74 -0.34
N TRP A 254 3.74 -2.79 -0.37
CA TRP A 254 3.74 -3.79 -1.45
C TRP A 254 3.12 -5.09 -0.95
N SER A 255 2.37 -5.78 -1.81
CA SER A 255 1.62 -6.97 -1.45
C SER A 255 1.61 -8.00 -2.58
N LYS A 256 1.66 -9.29 -2.21
CA LYS A 256 1.35 -10.42 -3.09
C LYS A 256 -0.16 -10.61 -3.29
N PHE A 257 -0.97 -10.04 -2.40
CA PHE A 257 -2.43 -10.06 -2.42
C PHE A 257 -3.02 -8.75 -2.97
N PRO A 258 -4.18 -8.80 -3.66
CA PRO A 258 -4.84 -7.59 -4.14
C PRO A 258 -5.05 -6.56 -3.03
N ILE A 259 -4.68 -5.32 -3.32
CA ILE A 259 -5.03 -4.16 -2.50
C ILE A 259 -6.37 -3.63 -3.02
N VAL A 260 -7.42 -3.76 -2.21
CA VAL A 260 -8.79 -3.37 -2.61
C VAL A 260 -9.21 -2.02 -2.04
N GLY A 261 -8.48 -1.50 -1.05
CA GLY A 261 -8.71 -0.18 -0.46
C GLY A 261 -7.45 0.38 0.19
N THR A 262 -7.30 1.70 0.15
CA THR A 262 -6.18 2.43 0.76
C THR A 262 -6.68 3.72 1.38
N HIS A 263 -6.05 4.14 2.49
CA HIS A 263 -6.26 5.44 3.12
C HIS A 263 -4.94 5.97 3.68
N ALA A 264 -4.55 7.17 3.25
CA ALA A 264 -3.40 7.88 3.80
C ALA A 264 -3.89 8.99 4.74
N GLN A 265 -3.22 9.15 5.87
CA GLN A 265 -3.57 10.13 6.89
C GLN A 265 -2.30 10.84 7.35
N ASN A 266 -2.29 12.18 7.35
CA ASN A 266 -1.28 12.96 8.05
C ASN A 266 -1.59 12.96 9.55
N TRP A 267 -0.56 12.89 10.39
CA TRP A 267 -0.69 13.03 11.84
C TRP A 267 -1.31 14.38 12.21
N CYS A 268 -2.17 14.40 13.22
CA CYS A 268 -2.68 15.65 13.81
C CYS A 268 -1.69 16.31 14.75
N ALA A 269 -0.90 15.49 15.44
CA ALA A 269 0.22 15.95 16.22
C ALA A 269 1.52 15.60 15.48
N HIS A 270 2.15 16.61 14.88
CA HIS A 270 3.53 16.49 14.39
C HIS A 270 4.24 17.84 14.48
N THR A 271 5.57 17.79 14.64
CA THR A 271 6.47 18.95 14.56
C THR A 271 7.35 18.90 13.32
N PHE A 272 7.08 17.97 12.41
CA PHE A 272 7.84 17.82 11.18
C PHE A 272 7.23 18.70 10.09
N PRO A 273 8.02 19.44 9.31
CA PRO A 273 7.48 20.26 8.23
C PRO A 273 7.06 19.44 7.01
N LEU A 274 7.35 18.14 7.02
CA LEU A 274 6.98 17.19 5.97
C LEU A 274 5.66 16.50 6.31
N PRO A 275 4.88 16.09 5.28
CA PRO A 275 3.80 15.13 5.46
C PRO A 275 4.34 13.90 6.17
N ALA A 276 3.74 13.53 7.29
CA ALA A 276 4.11 12.37 8.08
C ALA A 276 2.82 11.80 8.68
N GLY A 277 2.74 10.48 8.81
CA GLY A 277 1.46 9.87 9.14
C GLY A 277 1.45 8.35 9.07
N TYR A 278 0.32 7.84 8.62
CA TYR A 278 0.13 6.40 8.36
C TYR A 278 -0.64 6.15 7.06
N LEU A 279 -0.43 4.95 6.52
CA LEU A 279 -1.04 4.42 5.33
C LEU A 279 -1.73 3.09 5.64
N SER A 280 -3.05 3.12 5.68
CA SER A 280 -3.90 1.94 5.84
C SER A 280 -4.17 1.28 4.50
N THR A 281 -4.06 -0.04 4.45
CA THR A 281 -4.23 -0.86 3.25
C THR A 281 -5.14 -2.05 3.56
N LEU A 282 -6.25 -2.21 2.82
CA LEU A 282 -7.13 -3.37 2.90
C LEU A 282 -6.74 -4.39 1.83
N LEU A 283 -6.45 -5.62 2.27
CA LEU A 283 -6.00 -6.72 1.43
C LEU A 283 -7.11 -7.76 1.21
N ASP A 284 -7.22 -8.27 -0.01
CA ASP A 284 -8.00 -9.47 -0.31
C ASP A 284 -7.10 -10.71 -0.26
N VAL A 285 -7.12 -11.39 0.89
CA VAL A 285 -6.40 -12.66 1.11
C VAL A 285 -7.29 -13.88 0.87
N GLY A 286 -8.44 -13.71 0.19
CA GLY A 286 -9.44 -14.75 -0.03
C GLY A 286 -10.35 -15.03 1.18
N ASN A 287 -11.42 -15.79 0.90
CA ASN A 287 -12.47 -16.20 1.86
C ASN A 287 -13.20 -15.04 2.56
N GLY A 288 -13.29 -13.88 1.93
CA GLY A 288 -14.07 -12.73 2.41
C GLY A 288 -13.59 -12.17 3.74
N ARG A 289 -12.27 -12.19 3.98
CA ARG A 289 -11.66 -11.69 5.22
C ARG A 289 -11.22 -10.25 5.05
N ALA A 290 -11.46 -9.43 6.06
CA ALA A 290 -10.97 -8.06 6.11
C ALA A 290 -9.59 -8.00 6.77
N ILE A 291 -8.53 -7.95 5.98
CA ILE A 291 -7.16 -7.81 6.50
C ILE A 291 -6.69 -6.39 6.25
N ALA A 292 -6.71 -5.57 7.30
CA ALA A 292 -6.21 -4.21 7.25
C ALA A 292 -4.77 -4.18 7.79
N VAL A 293 -3.84 -3.67 6.99
CA VAL A 293 -2.45 -3.43 7.40
C VAL A 293 -2.19 -1.93 7.39
N ILE A 294 -1.70 -1.40 8.50
CA ILE A 294 -1.44 0.03 8.69
C ILE A 294 0.07 0.23 8.82
N ASN A 295 0.66 0.82 7.78
CA ASN A 295 2.04 1.24 7.74
C ASN A 295 2.16 2.63 8.37
N LEU A 296 3.12 2.88 9.27
CA LEU A 296 3.32 4.18 9.87
C LEU A 296 4.79 4.57 10.03
N HIS A 297 5.01 5.88 10.14
CA HIS A 297 6.26 6.45 10.61
C HIS A 297 5.93 7.57 11.61
N ALA A 298 6.16 7.30 12.89
CA ALA A 298 5.86 8.23 13.97
C ALA A 298 6.96 9.28 14.13
N MET A 299 6.71 10.30 14.95
CA MET A 299 7.62 11.44 15.14
C MET A 299 8.99 10.96 15.69
N PRO A 300 10.11 11.21 14.97
CA PRO A 300 11.45 10.90 15.47
C PRO A 300 11.83 11.81 16.64
N GLU A 301 12.92 11.47 17.33
CA GLU A 301 13.39 12.30 18.43
C GLU A 301 13.98 13.63 17.93
N TYR A 302 13.19 14.70 18.06
CA TYR A 302 13.63 16.07 17.88
C TYR A 302 13.02 16.96 18.96
N ASP A 303 13.86 17.79 19.60
CA ASP A 303 13.39 18.83 20.50
C ASP A 303 13.07 20.09 19.69
N LEU A 304 11.78 20.30 19.45
CA LEU A 304 11.22 21.48 18.80
C LEU A 304 10.21 22.18 19.71
N GLN A 305 10.59 22.40 20.99
CA GLN A 305 9.78 23.03 22.06
C GLN A 305 8.67 22.15 22.66
N ILE A 306 8.25 21.09 21.97
CA ILE A 306 7.44 20.01 22.52
C ILE A 306 8.29 18.75 22.48
N GLU A 307 8.32 18.02 23.59
CA GLU A 307 9.03 16.75 23.68
C GLU A 307 8.45 15.76 22.67
N ALA A 308 9.31 15.11 21.88
CA ALA A 308 8.86 14.16 20.86
C ALA A 308 8.09 12.98 21.48
N GLU A 309 8.38 12.62 22.73
CA GLU A 309 7.65 11.60 23.48
C GLU A 309 6.17 11.98 23.68
N ASP A 310 5.89 13.26 23.95
CA ASP A 310 4.52 13.77 24.08
C ASP A 310 3.81 13.71 22.72
N VAL A 311 4.45 14.18 21.65
CA VAL A 311 3.90 14.11 20.28
C VAL A 311 3.54 12.67 19.91
N ARG A 312 4.43 11.71 20.20
CA ARG A 312 4.15 10.29 19.95
C ARG A 312 2.97 9.79 20.78
N ALA A 313 2.77 10.24 22.01
CA ALA A 313 1.59 9.84 22.79
C ALA A 313 0.27 10.21 22.09
N TYR A 314 0.19 11.39 21.46
CA TYR A 314 -0.94 11.79 20.62
C TYR A 314 -1.07 10.89 19.38
N GLN A 315 0.03 10.61 18.68
CA GLN A 315 0.04 9.74 17.49
C GLN A 315 -0.40 8.30 17.80
N PHE A 316 0.01 7.75 18.95
CA PHE A 316 -0.45 6.44 19.41
C PHE A 316 -1.95 6.45 19.74
N GLY A 317 -2.47 7.54 20.33
CA GLY A 317 -3.90 7.73 20.57
C GLY A 317 -4.69 7.75 19.27
N GLU A 318 -4.25 8.56 18.30
CA GLU A 318 -4.84 8.64 16.96
C GLU A 318 -4.84 7.28 16.26
N LEU A 319 -3.69 6.60 16.24
CA LEU A 319 -3.54 5.28 15.60
C LEU A 319 -4.42 4.22 16.27
N SER A 320 -4.45 4.18 17.61
CA SER A 320 -5.31 3.29 18.38
C SER A 320 -6.79 3.55 18.10
N GLY A 321 -7.20 4.81 18.01
CA GLY A 321 -8.58 5.19 17.71
C GLY A 321 -9.02 4.70 16.32
N PHE A 322 -8.18 4.94 15.31
CA PHE A 322 -8.47 4.52 13.93
C PHE A 322 -8.53 2.99 13.80
N ALA A 323 -7.54 2.29 14.35
CA ALA A 323 -7.49 0.83 14.35
C ALA A 323 -8.66 0.22 15.14
N GLY A 324 -9.07 0.85 16.24
CA GLY A 324 -10.26 0.49 17.01
C GLY A 324 -11.56 0.65 16.22
N GLU A 325 -11.74 1.76 15.51
CA GLU A 325 -12.93 1.99 14.67
C GLU A 325 -13.05 0.94 13.55
N LEU A 326 -11.94 0.62 12.87
CA LEU A 326 -11.89 -0.48 11.90
C LEU A 326 -12.33 -1.81 12.53
N SER A 327 -11.78 -2.12 13.70
CA SER A 327 -12.09 -3.36 14.42
C SER A 327 -13.56 -3.45 14.78
N ASN A 328 -14.14 -2.36 15.30
CA ASN A 328 -15.54 -2.30 15.71
C ASN A 328 -16.48 -2.50 14.51
N LEU A 329 -16.24 -1.81 13.40
CA LEU A 329 -17.12 -1.92 12.23
C LEU A 329 -16.99 -3.28 11.51
N PHE A 330 -15.79 -3.88 11.47
CA PHE A 330 -15.66 -5.25 10.98
C PHE A 330 -16.35 -6.27 11.89
N HIS A 331 -16.25 -6.08 13.21
CA HIS A 331 -16.97 -6.91 14.17
C HIS A 331 -18.49 -6.80 14.01
N ASP A 332 -19.03 -5.58 13.93
CA ASP A 332 -20.46 -5.30 13.81
C ASP A 332 -21.06 -5.79 12.48
N SER A 333 -20.26 -5.81 11.41
CA SER A 333 -20.64 -6.41 10.12
C SER A 333 -20.50 -7.94 10.08
N ASN A 334 -20.03 -8.57 11.18
CA ASN A 334 -19.75 -10.00 11.26
C ASN A 334 -18.75 -10.46 10.17
N THR A 335 -17.81 -9.59 9.81
CA THR A 335 -16.74 -9.85 8.85
C THR A 335 -15.52 -10.40 9.59
N PRO A 336 -15.00 -11.60 9.28
CA PRO A 336 -13.75 -12.08 9.88
C PRO A 336 -12.61 -11.13 9.53
N PHE A 337 -11.84 -10.68 10.52
CA PHE A 337 -10.88 -9.60 10.31
C PHE A 337 -9.59 -9.74 11.11
N SER A 338 -8.54 -9.06 10.64
CA SER A 338 -7.34 -8.75 11.43
C SER A 338 -6.90 -7.32 11.09
N VAL A 339 -6.58 -6.53 12.13
CA VAL A 339 -5.94 -5.22 11.99
C VAL A 339 -4.49 -5.36 12.46
N ILE A 340 -3.57 -5.12 11.54
CA ILE A 340 -2.12 -5.25 11.75
C ILE A 340 -1.50 -3.86 11.63
N LEU A 341 -0.69 -3.49 12.61
CA LEU A 341 0.07 -2.25 12.59
C LEU A 341 1.54 -2.59 12.35
N GLY A 342 2.22 -1.78 11.57
CA GLY A 342 3.64 -1.97 11.34
C GLY A 342 4.33 -0.72 10.87
N GLY A 343 5.64 -0.68 11.06
CA GLY A 343 6.45 0.46 10.70
C GLY A 343 7.39 0.88 11.80
N ASP A 344 7.88 2.11 11.66
CA ASP A 344 8.79 2.73 12.62
C ASP A 344 7.97 3.61 13.56
N PHE A 345 7.84 3.15 14.80
CA PHE A 345 7.09 3.85 15.84
C PHE A 345 7.92 4.96 16.51
N ASN A 346 9.23 5.06 16.20
CA ASN A 346 10.17 6.00 16.81
C ASN A 346 10.13 6.04 18.36
N GLU A 347 9.57 4.99 18.98
CA GLU A 347 9.33 4.87 20.40
C GLU A 347 10.13 3.69 20.94
N ASP A 348 11.26 3.98 21.56
CA ASP A 348 12.11 2.94 22.14
C ASP A 348 11.48 2.34 23.39
N ILE A 349 11.20 1.03 23.35
CA ILE A 349 10.65 0.31 24.51
C ILE A 349 11.58 0.33 25.74
N TYR A 350 12.85 0.65 25.55
CA TYR A 350 13.84 0.78 26.63
C TYR A 350 14.06 2.22 27.08
N SER A 351 13.36 3.20 26.50
CA SER A 351 13.53 4.63 26.80
C SER A 351 15.00 5.07 26.75
N ARG A 352 15.75 4.57 25.74
CA ARG A 352 17.19 4.76 25.50
C ARG A 352 18.11 4.28 26.62
N ASN A 353 17.63 3.40 27.49
CA ASN A 353 18.42 2.88 28.60
C ASN A 353 19.21 1.60 28.25
N SER A 354 19.05 1.07 27.04
CA SER A 354 19.75 -0.17 26.65
C SER A 354 21.11 0.11 26.00
N LEU A 355 22.16 -0.44 26.62
CA LEU A 355 23.52 -0.53 26.06
C LEU A 355 23.83 -1.95 25.55
N SER A 356 22.79 -2.76 25.35
CA SER A 356 22.90 -4.17 24.96
C SER A 356 22.25 -4.41 23.60
N ALA A 357 22.98 -5.09 22.72
CA ALA A 357 22.46 -5.63 21.46
C ALA A 357 21.47 -6.79 21.65
N ASN A 358 21.35 -7.32 22.86
CA ASN A 358 20.40 -8.39 23.20
C ASN A 358 19.17 -7.80 23.92
N PRO A 359 17.97 -8.37 23.70
CA PRO A 359 16.74 -7.92 24.36
C PRO A 359 16.85 -8.02 25.88
N GLY A 360 16.35 -7.01 26.59
CA GLY A 360 16.41 -6.95 28.04
C GLY A 360 15.12 -6.42 28.64
N CYS A 361 14.22 -7.31 29.09
CA CYS A 361 12.93 -6.88 29.64
C CYS A 361 13.06 -6.03 30.92
N GLY A 362 14.18 -6.14 31.64
CA GLY A 362 14.48 -5.28 32.79
C GLY A 362 14.83 -3.83 32.41
N SER A 363 15.07 -3.55 31.13
CA SER A 363 15.30 -2.20 30.60
C SER A 363 14.00 -1.48 30.25
N ILE A 364 12.85 -2.17 30.30
CA ILE A 364 11.52 -1.56 30.15
C ILE A 364 11.15 -0.94 31.49
N THR A 365 11.31 0.38 31.60
CA THR A 365 11.14 1.12 32.87
C THR A 365 10.09 2.22 32.81
N SER A 366 9.61 2.59 31.61
CA SER A 366 8.65 3.68 31.43
C SER A 366 7.21 3.15 31.36
N ASP A 367 6.39 3.56 32.32
CA ASP A 367 4.95 3.26 32.34
C ASP A 367 4.22 3.93 31.15
N LEU A 368 4.67 5.10 30.69
CA LEU A 368 4.10 5.80 29.53
C LEU A 368 4.35 5.02 28.24
N VAL A 369 5.54 4.46 28.08
CA VAL A 369 5.85 3.57 26.94
C VAL A 369 4.95 2.33 26.96
N GLU A 370 4.74 1.72 28.13
CA GLU A 370 3.81 0.59 28.29
C GLU A 370 2.38 0.97 27.95
N GLN A 371 1.93 2.16 28.35
CA GLN A 371 0.60 2.68 28.03
C GLN A 371 0.44 2.91 26.52
N LYS A 372 1.41 3.57 25.86
CA LYS A 372 1.39 3.82 24.41
C LYS A 372 1.28 2.51 23.65
N PHE A 373 2.19 1.57 23.87
CA PHE A 373 2.12 0.27 23.18
C PHE A 373 0.90 -0.56 23.57
N GLY A 374 0.45 -0.47 24.83
CA GLY A 374 -0.78 -1.11 25.29
C GLY A 374 -2.02 -0.63 24.53
N SER A 375 -2.10 0.67 24.21
CA SER A 375 -3.22 1.24 23.44
C SER A 375 -3.31 0.64 22.03
N VAL A 376 -2.18 0.33 21.40
CA VAL A 376 -2.12 -0.27 20.06
C VAL A 376 -2.12 -1.81 20.10
N GLY A 377 -2.37 -2.42 21.25
CA GLY A 377 -2.54 -3.87 21.40
C GLY A 377 -1.26 -4.66 21.73
N LEU A 378 -0.18 -3.98 22.11
CA LEU A 378 1.09 -4.62 22.49
C LEU A 378 1.40 -4.44 23.98
N HIS A 379 1.22 -5.50 24.76
CA HIS A 379 1.70 -5.57 26.15
C HIS A 379 3.20 -5.88 26.19
N ILE A 380 4.05 -4.84 26.11
CA ILE A 380 5.50 -5.00 25.87
C ILE A 380 6.24 -5.86 26.90
N ARG A 381 5.85 -5.85 28.18
CA ARG A 381 6.47 -6.74 29.19
C ARG A 381 6.17 -8.21 28.94
N ASP A 382 4.92 -8.53 28.60
CA ASP A 382 4.49 -9.90 28.29
C ASP A 382 5.09 -10.38 26.96
N ALA A 383 5.10 -9.50 25.95
CA ALA A 383 5.77 -9.76 24.69
C ALA A 383 7.28 -9.99 24.88
N CYS A 384 7.95 -9.16 25.69
CA CYS A 384 9.38 -9.30 25.95
C CYS A 384 9.69 -10.61 26.70
N THR A 385 8.96 -10.92 27.77
CA THR A 385 9.16 -12.16 28.55
C THR A 385 8.84 -13.42 27.74
N SER A 386 8.01 -13.29 26.70
CA SER A 386 7.70 -14.35 25.72
C SER A 386 8.59 -14.35 24.48
N ASN A 387 9.66 -13.53 24.47
CA ASN A 387 10.60 -13.39 23.33
C ASN A 387 9.95 -12.95 22.01
N LYS A 388 8.92 -12.09 22.06
CA LYS A 388 8.17 -11.63 20.87
C LYS A 388 8.56 -10.25 20.33
N ILE A 389 9.39 -9.52 21.06
CA ILE A 389 9.88 -8.19 20.66
C ILE A 389 10.98 -8.29 19.60
N GLY A 390 11.81 -9.33 19.65
CA GLY A 390 13.00 -9.43 18.81
C GLY A 390 14.16 -8.58 19.31
N ASN A 391 15.24 -8.53 18.51
CA ASN A 391 16.43 -7.73 18.78
C ASN A 391 16.20 -6.23 18.54
N PRO A 392 17.09 -5.34 19.03
CA PRO A 392 17.10 -3.93 18.64
C PRO A 392 17.05 -3.73 17.12
N THR A 393 16.11 -2.91 16.68
CA THR A 393 15.91 -2.59 15.26
C THR A 393 16.80 -1.43 14.83
N TRP A 394 17.18 -0.57 15.76
CA TRP A 394 18.28 0.37 15.60
C TRP A 394 19.45 -0.03 16.50
N ASP A 395 20.48 -0.65 15.90
CA ASP A 395 21.56 -1.34 16.61
C ASP A 395 22.94 -0.86 16.17
N PRO A 396 23.59 0.05 16.92
CA PRO A 396 24.87 0.61 16.52
C PRO A 396 26.05 -0.38 16.53
N THR A 397 25.87 -1.60 17.07
CA THR A 397 26.94 -2.61 17.12
C THR A 397 26.89 -3.61 15.98
N ARG A 398 25.71 -3.85 15.41
CA ARG A 398 25.51 -4.81 14.32
C ARG A 398 25.17 -4.14 12.98
N ASN A 399 24.71 -2.89 13.02
CA ASN A 399 24.39 -2.07 11.87
C ASN A 399 25.37 -0.90 11.82
N ASP A 400 26.25 -0.88 10.81
CA ASP A 400 27.32 0.11 10.71
C ASP A 400 26.85 1.49 10.19
N LEU A 401 25.63 1.58 9.65
CA LEU A 401 24.96 2.87 9.41
C LEU A 401 24.37 3.41 10.71
N ALA A 402 23.64 2.60 11.48
CA ALA A 402 23.17 3.00 12.81
C ALA A 402 24.32 3.44 13.72
N GLY A 403 25.42 2.68 13.72
CA GLY A 403 26.62 2.99 14.50
C GLY A 403 27.29 4.30 14.10
N ARG A 404 27.11 4.76 12.86
CA ARG A 404 27.60 6.05 12.39
C ARG A 404 26.73 7.20 12.88
N PHE A 405 25.42 7.03 12.88
CA PHE A 405 24.46 8.05 13.30
C PHE A 405 24.18 8.03 14.82
N SER A 406 24.75 7.07 15.54
CA SER A 406 24.60 6.95 16.98
C SER A 406 25.65 7.75 17.75
N GLU A 407 25.20 8.80 18.43
CA GLU A 407 26.05 9.54 19.37
C GLU A 407 26.23 8.80 20.71
N SER A 408 25.20 8.07 21.14
CA SER A 408 25.11 7.46 22.48
C SER A 408 25.57 6.01 22.53
N GLY A 409 25.59 5.31 21.38
CA GLY A 409 25.76 3.87 21.31
C GLY A 409 24.58 3.07 21.90
N THR A 410 23.43 3.72 22.13
CA THR A 410 22.24 3.05 22.68
C THR A 410 21.57 2.17 21.65
N HIS A 411 21.05 1.04 22.08
CA HIS A 411 20.27 0.12 21.25
C HIS A 411 18.79 0.38 21.45
N GLN A 412 18.05 0.52 20.36
CA GLN A 412 16.63 0.89 20.41
C GLN A 412 15.79 -0.14 19.66
N VAL A 413 14.58 -0.40 20.15
CA VAL A 413 13.55 -1.13 19.39
C VAL A 413 12.49 -0.12 18.98
N LEU A 414 12.53 0.29 17.72
CA LEU A 414 11.70 1.34 17.14
C LEU A 414 10.68 0.78 16.15
N ASP A 415 11.13 -0.16 15.31
CA ASP A 415 10.29 -0.86 14.35
C ASP A 415 9.52 -2.06 14.95
N PHE A 416 8.22 -2.15 14.67
CA PHE A 416 7.37 -3.24 15.16
C PHE A 416 6.39 -3.74 14.11
N LEU A 417 5.92 -4.97 14.29
CA LEU A 417 4.73 -5.55 13.69
C LEU A 417 3.80 -6.05 14.81
N ILE A 418 2.62 -5.45 14.91
CA ILE A 418 1.67 -5.60 16.02
C ILE A 418 0.32 -6.07 15.48
N GLN A 419 -0.25 -7.11 16.09
CA GLN A 419 -1.65 -7.47 15.85
C GLN A 419 -2.51 -6.65 16.81
N HIS A 420 -3.05 -5.53 16.33
CA HIS A 420 -3.89 -4.66 17.15
C HIS A 420 -5.16 -5.38 17.59
N SER A 421 -5.81 -6.05 16.66
CA SER A 421 -7.05 -6.79 16.89
C SER A 421 -7.24 -7.86 15.82
N SER A 422 -8.01 -8.89 16.17
CA SER A 422 -8.40 -9.94 15.24
C SER A 422 -9.64 -10.65 15.75
N SER A 423 -10.48 -11.15 14.83
CA SER A 423 -11.54 -12.10 15.18
C SER A 423 -10.99 -13.51 15.45
N HIS A 424 -9.69 -13.73 15.24
CA HIS A 424 -8.96 -14.92 15.69
C HIS A 424 -8.35 -14.68 17.07
N ALA A 425 -8.50 -15.64 17.99
CA ALA A 425 -7.81 -15.59 19.28
C ALA A 425 -6.35 -16.03 19.12
N GLY A 426 -5.41 -15.07 19.09
CA GLY A 426 -3.98 -15.32 18.97
C GLY A 426 -3.17 -14.59 20.05
N ASN A 427 -1.99 -15.11 20.36
CA ASN A 427 -1.09 -14.50 21.37
C ASN A 427 -0.23 -13.35 20.78
N GLY A 428 -0.57 -12.79 19.62
CA GLY A 428 0.29 -11.88 18.85
C GLY A 428 1.52 -12.58 18.24
N PRO A 429 2.13 -12.03 17.18
CA PRO A 429 3.24 -12.66 16.49
C PRO A 429 4.58 -12.48 17.22
N GLU A 430 5.60 -13.25 16.83
CA GLU A 430 7.00 -12.99 17.17
C GLU A 430 7.60 -12.05 16.12
N ASN A 431 8.23 -10.95 16.57
CA ASN A 431 9.00 -10.07 15.71
C ASN A 431 10.42 -10.63 15.56
N VAL A 432 10.79 -11.00 14.34
CA VAL A 432 12.13 -11.48 13.98
C VAL A 432 12.89 -10.34 13.32
N VAL A 433 14.04 -9.99 13.88
CA VAL A 433 14.84 -8.83 13.45
C VAL A 433 16.13 -9.29 12.79
N SER A 434 16.44 -8.71 11.64
CA SER A 434 17.60 -9.07 10.82
C SER A 434 18.29 -7.84 10.21
N VAL A 435 19.62 -7.86 10.18
CA VAL A 435 20.43 -6.75 9.65
C VAL A 435 20.65 -6.97 8.16
N LEU A 436 19.98 -6.18 7.32
CA LEU A 436 20.15 -6.21 5.87
C LEU A 436 21.48 -5.55 5.47
N LYS A 437 22.42 -6.36 4.99
CA LYS A 437 23.76 -5.88 4.61
C LYS A 437 24.36 -6.59 3.41
N SER A 438 25.27 -5.90 2.74
CA SER A 438 26.20 -6.50 1.81
C SER A 438 27.34 -7.18 2.56
N LYS A 439 27.80 -8.33 2.05
CA LYS A 439 28.97 -9.05 2.56
C LYS A 439 30.27 -8.32 2.26
N THR A 440 30.29 -7.51 1.20
CA THR A 440 31.41 -6.64 0.85
C THR A 440 31.02 -5.20 1.15
N PRO A 441 31.75 -4.49 2.03
CA PRO A 441 31.46 -3.09 2.31
C PRO A 441 31.47 -2.24 1.03
N TRP A 442 30.46 -1.39 0.88
CA TRP A 442 30.35 -0.42 -0.20
C TRP A 442 30.88 0.94 0.25
N SER A 443 31.36 1.75 -0.69
CA SER A 443 31.91 3.08 -0.40
C SER A 443 30.88 4.18 -0.67
N GLY A 444 30.92 5.26 0.11
CA GLY A 444 30.00 6.38 -0.01
C GLY A 444 30.54 7.66 0.61
N GLN A 445 29.77 8.75 0.46
CA GLN A 445 29.92 9.97 1.26
C GLN A 445 28.86 9.97 2.35
N PHE A 446 29.18 10.34 3.58
CA PHE A 446 28.24 10.31 4.71
C PHE A 446 28.18 11.67 5.40
N CYS A 447 26.97 12.15 5.67
CA CYS A 447 26.73 13.33 6.51
C CYS A 447 26.34 12.86 7.91
N GLU A 448 27.13 13.19 8.93
CA GLU A 448 26.84 12.83 10.32
C GLU A 448 25.88 13.84 11.00
N GLY A 449 25.58 14.95 10.31
CA GLY A 449 24.65 15.99 10.76
C GLY A 449 24.19 16.91 9.62
N TYR A 450 23.18 17.74 9.90
CA TYR A 450 22.51 18.62 8.92
C TYR A 450 23.45 19.64 8.23
N LEU A 451 24.54 20.03 8.89
CA LEU A 451 25.52 21.00 8.39
C LEU A 451 26.91 20.40 8.17
N ASP A 452 27.05 19.09 8.28
CA ASP A 452 28.34 18.45 8.21
C ASP A 452 28.85 18.36 6.78
N VAL A 453 30.17 18.46 6.66
CA VAL A 453 30.83 18.24 5.37
C VAL A 453 30.79 16.73 5.10
N PRO A 454 30.29 16.29 3.93
CA PRO A 454 30.29 14.88 3.56
C PRO A 454 31.67 14.25 3.78
N SER A 455 31.72 13.14 4.50
CA SER A 455 32.94 12.39 4.74
C SER A 455 32.94 11.08 3.95
N SER A 456 34.06 10.75 3.31
CA SER A 456 34.18 9.48 2.59
C SER A 456 34.33 8.32 3.58
N GLY A 457 33.60 7.23 3.35
CA GLY A 457 33.66 6.05 4.21
C GLY A 457 33.20 4.78 3.51
N THR A 458 33.04 3.73 4.30
CA THR A 458 32.40 2.48 3.88
C THR A 458 31.27 2.12 4.83
N ALA A 459 30.28 1.41 4.31
CA ALA A 459 29.22 0.77 5.08
C ALA A 459 28.90 -0.61 4.48
N SER A 460 28.27 -1.46 5.26
CA SER A 460 27.84 -2.79 4.86
C SER A 460 26.32 -2.87 4.91
N ALA A 461 25.70 -2.28 5.94
CA ALA A 461 24.26 -2.17 6.05
C ALA A 461 23.67 -1.36 4.88
N LEU A 462 22.44 -1.72 4.49
CA LEU A 462 21.70 -1.02 3.43
C LEU A 462 20.63 -0.07 3.99
N SER A 463 20.33 -0.17 5.28
CA SER A 463 19.58 0.79 6.09
C SER A 463 20.19 0.89 7.48
N ASP A 464 20.04 2.01 8.17
CA ASP A 464 20.36 2.15 9.59
C ASP A 464 19.29 1.53 10.50
N HIS A 465 18.15 1.15 9.94
CA HIS A 465 17.17 0.27 10.59
C HIS A 465 17.33 -1.19 10.12
N ASN A 466 17.09 -2.11 11.05
CA ASN A 466 17.07 -3.55 10.79
C ASN A 466 15.67 -3.96 10.34
N VAL A 467 15.61 -4.94 9.43
CA VAL A 467 14.35 -5.49 8.92
C VAL A 467 13.63 -6.24 10.03
N VAL A 468 12.32 -6.04 10.15
CA VAL A 468 11.45 -6.82 11.04
C VAL A 468 10.47 -7.64 10.23
N THR A 469 10.31 -8.91 10.58
CA THR A 469 9.28 -9.79 10.02
C THR A 469 8.45 -10.44 11.11
N ALA A 470 7.16 -10.65 10.84
CA ALA A 470 6.24 -11.30 11.76
C ALA A 470 5.17 -12.08 10.97
N THR A 471 4.80 -13.27 11.47
CA THR A 471 3.75 -14.10 10.87
C THR A 471 2.49 -14.09 11.74
N PHE A 472 1.37 -13.70 11.12
CA PHE A 472 0.08 -13.51 11.77
C PHE A 472 -0.86 -14.64 11.42
N GLN A 473 -1.46 -15.26 12.43
CA GLN A 473 -2.58 -16.18 12.23
C GLN A 473 -3.82 -15.38 11.79
N LEU A 474 -4.40 -15.76 10.66
CA LEU A 474 -5.59 -15.12 10.13
C LEU A 474 -6.85 -15.80 10.66
N PRO A 475 -7.96 -15.05 10.82
CA PRO A 475 -9.23 -15.66 11.13
C PRO A 475 -9.68 -16.59 9.99
N GLN A 476 -10.45 -17.61 10.38
CA GLN A 476 -11.12 -18.46 9.41
C GLN A 476 -12.19 -17.63 8.69
N GLY A 477 -12.18 -17.71 7.36
CA GLY A 477 -13.22 -17.05 6.57
C GLY A 477 -14.58 -17.71 6.76
N THR A 478 -15.63 -17.03 6.32
CA THR A 478 -16.99 -17.60 6.30
C THR A 478 -17.46 -17.71 4.87
N SER A 479 -18.31 -18.70 4.57
CA SER A 479 -18.92 -18.80 3.25
C SER A 479 -19.93 -17.69 2.95
N THR A 480 -20.21 -16.83 3.92
CA THR A 480 -21.18 -15.72 3.80
C THR A 480 -20.52 -14.35 3.66
N SER A 481 -19.26 -14.22 4.06
CA SER A 481 -18.52 -12.96 3.92
C SER A 481 -17.95 -12.85 2.51
N ASN A 482 -18.16 -11.70 1.87
CA ASN A 482 -17.53 -11.37 0.59
C ASN A 482 -16.63 -10.12 0.76
N MET A 483 -15.72 -9.91 -0.19
CA MET A 483 -14.76 -8.81 -0.12
C MET A 483 -15.40 -7.44 -0.35
N ASP A 484 -16.53 -7.37 -1.06
CA ASP A 484 -17.24 -6.11 -1.31
C ASP A 484 -17.82 -5.52 -0.02
N ASP A 485 -18.37 -6.36 0.86
CA ASP A 485 -18.89 -5.97 2.16
C ASP A 485 -17.75 -5.50 3.09
N ALA A 486 -16.61 -6.20 3.07
CA ALA A 486 -15.40 -5.79 3.79
C ALA A 486 -14.90 -4.41 3.30
N LEU A 487 -14.85 -4.20 1.98
CA LEU A 487 -14.45 -2.92 1.39
C LEU A 487 -15.44 -1.79 1.71
N ALA A 488 -16.74 -2.05 1.67
CA ALA A 488 -17.76 -1.09 2.06
C ALA A 488 -17.61 -0.69 3.53
N THR A 489 -17.38 -1.67 4.41
CA THR A 489 -17.16 -1.46 5.84
C THR A 489 -15.89 -0.63 6.10
N TYR A 490 -14.80 -0.95 5.42
CA TYR A 490 -13.55 -0.19 5.47
C TYR A 490 -13.72 1.27 5.06
N LYS A 491 -14.42 1.52 3.94
CA LYS A 491 -14.73 2.89 3.49
C LYS A 491 -15.62 3.63 4.48
N ASN A 492 -16.56 2.94 5.12
CA ASN A 492 -17.39 3.52 6.18
C ASN A 492 -16.56 3.90 7.40
N ALA A 493 -15.60 3.05 7.80
CA ALA A 493 -14.67 3.35 8.89
C ALA A 493 -13.85 4.61 8.60
N ILE A 494 -13.28 4.71 7.40
CA ILE A 494 -12.56 5.91 6.95
C ILE A 494 -13.48 7.13 6.97
N ASN A 495 -14.68 7.03 6.41
CA ASN A 495 -15.61 8.16 6.38
C ASN A 495 -16.05 8.58 7.79
N SER A 496 -16.26 7.63 8.71
CA SER A 496 -16.57 7.86 10.13
C SER A 496 -15.40 8.56 10.82
N TRP A 497 -14.19 8.06 10.59
CA TRP A 497 -12.95 8.62 11.13
C TRP A 497 -12.76 10.09 10.73
N ILE A 498 -12.85 10.35 9.44
CA ILE A 498 -12.65 11.67 8.82
C ILE A 498 -13.76 12.66 9.20
N ASN A 499 -15.03 12.27 9.01
CA ASN A 499 -16.15 13.22 9.10
C ASN A 499 -16.81 13.25 10.48
N GLY A 500 -16.51 12.29 11.35
CA GLY A 500 -17.08 12.19 12.70
C GLY A 500 -16.33 13.01 13.76
N ASN A 501 -15.33 13.80 13.37
CA ASN A 501 -14.33 14.42 14.26
C ASN A 501 -13.64 13.38 15.16
N LEU A 502 -13.60 12.10 14.75
CA LEU A 502 -12.97 11.04 15.56
C LEU A 502 -11.46 11.19 15.60
N VAL A 503 -10.87 11.69 14.51
CA VAL A 503 -9.46 12.02 14.40
C VAL A 503 -9.03 12.99 15.53
N ASP A 504 -9.65 14.18 15.58
CA ASP A 504 -9.35 15.19 16.61
C ASP A 504 -9.60 14.66 18.03
N ASN A 505 -10.66 13.86 18.19
CA ASN A 505 -11.02 13.26 19.47
C ASN A 505 -10.07 12.13 19.89
N ALA A 506 -9.44 11.42 18.96
CA ALA A 506 -8.49 10.34 19.29
C ALA A 506 -7.07 10.87 19.46
N ALA A 507 -6.76 11.98 18.79
CA ALA A 507 -5.52 12.73 18.91
C ALA A 507 -5.53 13.73 20.08
N CYS A 508 -6.40 13.59 21.08
CA CYS A 508 -6.29 14.33 22.33
C CYS A 508 -5.37 13.56 23.31
N GLY A 509 -4.75 14.27 24.28
CA GLY A 509 -3.55 13.81 25.01
C GLY A 509 -3.67 12.47 25.74
N GLN A 510 -2.55 11.94 26.26
CA GLN A 510 -2.50 10.77 27.17
C GLN A 510 -2.13 11.18 28.62
N GLU A 511 -2.10 10.25 29.59
CA GLU A 511 -1.95 10.61 31.01
C GLU A 511 -0.58 11.15 31.26
N GLY A 512 -0.49 12.40 31.72
CA GLY A 512 0.80 13.03 31.93
C GLY A 512 1.48 13.54 30.67
N SER A 513 0.86 13.41 29.48
CA SER A 513 1.35 14.10 28.28
C SER A 513 1.28 15.62 28.46
N GLY A 514 2.29 16.30 27.94
CA GLY A 514 2.30 17.75 27.83
C GLY A 514 1.11 18.28 27.01
N CYS A 515 0.48 19.36 27.45
CA CYS A 515 -0.60 20.06 26.75
C CYS A 515 -0.30 21.56 26.71
N GLY A 516 -0.54 22.23 25.59
CA GLY A 516 -0.42 23.69 25.48
C GLY A 516 -1.66 24.42 25.98
N THR A 517 -2.84 23.80 25.83
CA THR A 517 -4.15 24.36 26.17
C THR A 517 -5.13 23.28 26.65
N ASP A 518 -6.23 23.67 27.31
CA ASP A 518 -7.30 22.75 27.75
C ASP A 518 -7.94 21.98 26.57
N SER A 519 -7.94 22.54 25.36
CA SER A 519 -8.43 21.86 24.16
C SER A 519 -7.57 20.70 23.71
N ASP A 520 -6.32 20.59 24.19
CA ASP A 520 -5.42 19.49 23.86
C ASP A 520 -5.72 18.25 24.72
N CYS A 521 -6.60 18.39 25.72
CA CYS A 521 -6.98 17.30 26.63
C CYS A 521 -8.38 16.75 26.32
N CYS A 522 -8.51 15.42 26.49
CA CYS A 522 -9.68 14.69 26.02
C CYS A 522 -10.97 15.00 26.78
N SER A 523 -12.09 15.01 26.05
CA SER A 523 -13.40 14.87 26.68
C SER A 523 -13.53 13.50 27.37
N LYS A 524 -14.52 13.34 28.25
CA LYS A 524 -14.76 12.09 28.98
C LYS A 524 -14.94 10.89 28.07
N GLU A 525 -15.57 11.11 26.93
CA GLU A 525 -15.96 10.08 25.97
C GLU A 525 -14.76 9.56 25.17
N HIS A 526 -13.66 10.33 25.13
CA HIS A 526 -12.50 10.04 24.27
C HIS A 526 -11.19 9.86 25.05
N SER A 527 -11.24 10.10 26.36
CA SER A 527 -10.11 9.83 27.24
C SER A 527 -9.92 8.32 27.47
N TRP A 528 -8.65 7.89 27.48
CA TRP A 528 -8.25 6.52 27.86
C TRP A 528 -8.64 6.14 29.30
N THR A 529 -8.88 7.12 30.20
CA THR A 529 -9.40 6.87 31.56
C THR A 529 -10.92 6.88 31.64
N SER A 530 -11.64 7.14 30.54
CA SER A 530 -13.10 7.38 30.53
C SER A 530 -13.53 8.51 31.48
N SER A 531 -12.63 9.46 31.75
CA SER A 531 -12.88 10.70 32.52
C SER A 531 -12.44 11.89 31.69
N GLY A 532 -13.21 12.99 31.72
CA GLY A 532 -12.82 14.20 30.98
C GLY A 532 -11.51 14.73 31.53
N GLN A 533 -10.78 15.48 30.73
CA GLN A 533 -9.44 15.94 31.10
C GLN A 533 -9.29 17.42 30.86
N TYR A 534 -8.37 18.00 31.61
CA TYR A 534 -8.01 19.40 31.47
C TYR A 534 -6.49 19.53 31.50
N CYS A 535 -6.00 20.59 30.89
CA CYS A 535 -4.61 20.95 30.92
C CYS A 535 -4.34 21.65 32.24
N ASN A 536 -3.63 20.98 33.13
CA ASN A 536 -3.35 21.57 34.43
C ASN A 536 -2.41 22.78 34.30
N ASN A 537 -2.21 23.54 35.38
CA ASN A 537 -1.31 24.70 35.38
C ASN A 537 0.17 24.36 35.13
N LEU A 538 0.52 23.07 35.03
CA LEU A 538 1.84 22.56 34.68
C LEU A 538 1.89 22.10 33.22
N TYR A 539 0.88 22.42 32.40
CA TYR A 539 0.80 22.01 31.01
C TYR A 539 0.80 20.49 30.86
N GLN A 540 0.06 19.78 31.72
CA GLN A 540 -0.11 18.32 31.65
C GLN A 540 -1.59 17.94 31.62
N CYS A 541 -1.99 17.02 30.74
CA CYS A 541 -3.34 16.49 30.76
C CYS A 541 -3.56 15.67 32.04
N GLN A 542 -4.63 16.02 32.76
CA GLN A 542 -5.03 15.37 34.01
C GLN A 542 -6.52 15.02 33.95
N PRO A 543 -6.93 13.88 34.56
CA PRO A 543 -8.34 13.61 34.82
C PRO A 543 -9.01 14.78 35.56
N CYS A 544 -10.13 15.25 35.03
CA CYS A 544 -11.07 16.12 35.71
C CYS A 544 -11.49 15.43 37.01
N ARG A 545 -11.28 16.13 38.14
CA ARG A 545 -11.58 15.63 39.48
C ARG A 545 -13.07 15.61 39.80
#